data_AF-A0A7R9DTD1-F1
#
_entry.id   AF-A0A7R9DTD1-F1
#
_cell.length_a   1.000
_cell.length_b   1.000
_cell.length_c   1.000
_cell.angle_alpha   90.00
_cell.angle_beta   90.00
_cell.angle_gamma   90.00
#
_symmetry.space_group_name_H-M   'P 1'
#
loop_
_entity.id
_entity.type
_entity.pdbx_description
1 polymer ?
#
loop_
_entity_poly.entity_id
_entity_poly.type
_entity_poly.pdbx_seq_one_letter_code
_entity_poly.pdbx_strand_id
1 'polypeptide(L)'
;DARAYGWQLPETVSHSWEQLREAVQSHIKSVNWVTRVELRDKQVEYVNGQGYFVDSHTVKAVMKGGVERTLKAANIVVAVGGRPKYPDIPGAVEYGITSDDIFSLEKPPGKTLVVGAGC
;
A
#
# COMPACT_ATOMS: atom_id res chain seq x y z
N ASP A 1 -30.28 9.89 4.24
CA ASP A 1 -30.38 9.82 5.72
C ASP A 1 -30.06 11.12 6.45
N ALA A 2 -28.99 11.87 6.14
CA ALA A 2 -28.66 13.13 6.86
C ALA A 2 -29.82 14.14 7.01
N ARG A 3 -30.65 14.32 5.97
CA ARG A 3 -31.82 15.23 6.02
C ARG A 3 -32.87 14.81 7.06
N ALA A 4 -33.04 13.52 7.31
CA ALA A 4 -33.98 13.01 8.32
C ALA A 4 -33.55 13.40 9.75
N TYR A 5 -32.29 13.78 9.94
CA TYR A 5 -31.74 14.28 11.19
C TYR A 5 -31.59 15.82 11.21
N GLY A 6 -32.27 16.54 10.31
CA GLY A 6 -32.31 18.01 10.30
C GLY A 6 -31.21 18.72 9.48
N TRP A 7 -30.34 17.98 8.80
CA TRP A 7 -29.31 18.59 7.95
C TRP A 7 -29.92 19.19 6.67
N GLN A 8 -29.64 20.46 6.40
CA GLN A 8 -30.04 21.15 5.17
C GLN A 8 -28.92 21.03 4.12
N LEU A 9 -29.14 20.21 3.09
CA LEU A 9 -28.18 19.96 2.01
C LEU A 9 -28.83 20.21 0.65
N PRO A 10 -28.07 20.56 -0.40
CA PRO A 10 -28.59 20.63 -1.77
C PRO A 10 -29.16 19.28 -2.21
N GLU A 11 -30.05 19.29 -3.21
CA GLU A 11 -30.73 18.08 -3.73
C GLU A 11 -29.76 17.06 -4.30
N THR A 12 -28.74 17.54 -5.00
CA THR A 12 -27.65 16.70 -5.53
C THR A 12 -26.35 17.09 -4.85
N VAL A 13 -25.65 16.11 -4.30
CA VAL A 13 -24.28 16.25 -3.80
C VAL A 13 -23.37 15.50 -4.76
N SER A 14 -22.36 16.18 -5.32
CA SER A 14 -21.37 15.57 -6.21
C SER A 14 -20.19 15.00 -5.41
N HIS A 15 -19.67 13.86 -5.85
CA HIS A 15 -18.45 13.27 -5.31
C HIS A 15 -17.26 13.52 -6.26
N SER A 16 -16.12 13.97 -5.72
CA SER A 16 -14.86 14.08 -6.46
C SER A 16 -13.92 12.93 -6.09
N TRP A 17 -13.72 12.01 -7.04
CA TRP A 17 -12.75 10.92 -6.89
C TRP A 17 -11.32 11.43 -6.77
N GLU A 18 -10.99 12.49 -7.50
CA GLU A 18 -9.68 13.12 -7.44
C GLU A 18 -9.38 13.65 -6.04
N GLN A 19 -10.32 14.38 -5.43
CA GLN A 19 -10.15 14.90 -4.07
C GLN A 19 -10.03 13.77 -3.04
N LEU A 20 -10.83 12.70 -3.18
CA LEU A 20 -10.71 11.52 -2.33
C LEU A 20 -9.31 10.89 -2.45
N ARG A 21 -8.87 10.61 -3.67
CA ARG A 21 -7.55 10.02 -3.96
C ARG A 21 -6.44 10.89 -3.39
N GLU A 22 -6.47 12.19 -3.62
CA GLU A 22 -5.47 13.13 -3.11
C GLU A 22 -5.42 13.15 -1.58
N ALA A 23 -6.58 13.20 -0.92
CA ALA A 23 -6.65 13.17 0.53
C ALA A 23 -6.05 11.88 1.11
N VAL A 24 -6.39 10.72 0.52
CA VAL A 24 -5.85 9.41 0.91
C VAL A 24 -4.33 9.37 0.69
N GLN A 25 -3.85 9.76 -0.49
CA GLN A 25 -2.42 9.74 -0.82
C GLN A 25 -1.62 10.72 0.06
N SER A 26 -2.17 11.89 0.38
CA SER A 26 -1.56 12.86 1.28
C SER A 26 -1.43 12.29 2.69
N HIS A 27 -2.47 11.64 3.20
CA HIS A 27 -2.45 10.98 4.49
C HIS A 27 -1.39 9.87 4.55
N ILE A 28 -1.33 8.99 3.54
CA ILE A 28 -0.32 7.93 3.44
C ILE A 28 1.09 8.51 3.45
N LYS A 29 1.35 9.58 2.70
CA LYS A 29 2.66 10.26 2.69
C LYS A 29 3.03 10.81 4.07
N SER A 30 2.08 11.40 4.78
CA SER A 30 2.29 11.91 6.14
C SER A 30 2.69 10.79 7.09
N VAL A 31 1.92 9.70 7.12
CA VAL A 31 2.22 8.54 7.99
C VAL A 31 3.58 7.93 7.64
N ASN A 32 3.87 7.73 6.36
CA ASN A 32 5.17 7.20 5.91
C ASN A 32 6.35 8.08 6.35
N TRP A 33 6.17 9.40 6.35
CA TRP A 33 7.19 10.32 6.83
C TRP A 33 7.39 10.20 8.34
N VAL A 34 6.30 10.22 9.12
CA VAL A 34 6.35 10.06 10.58
C VAL A 34 7.03 8.75 10.96
N THR A 35 6.67 7.64 10.31
CA THR A 35 7.30 6.34 10.58
C THR A 35 8.82 6.36 10.34
N ARG A 36 9.28 7.02 9.27
CA ARG A 36 10.73 7.16 9.00
C ARG A 36 11.44 8.00 10.06
N VAL A 37 10.79 9.05 10.54
CA VAL A 37 11.31 9.89 11.63
C VAL A 37 11.41 9.05 12.91
N GLU A 38 10.37 8.33 13.28
CA GLU A 38 10.36 7.49 14.48
C GLU A 38 11.43 6.39 14.47
N LEU A 39 11.65 5.74 13.32
CA LEU A 39 12.73 4.74 13.17
C LEU A 39 14.09 5.38 13.46
N ARG A 40 14.36 6.55 12.87
CA ARG A 40 15.61 7.27 13.07
C ARG A 40 15.78 7.73 14.51
N ASP A 41 14.74 8.28 15.11
CA ASP A 41 14.78 8.81 16.49
C ASP A 41 15.00 7.66 17.51
N LYS A 42 14.52 6.46 17.19
CA LYS A 42 14.80 5.22 17.93
C LYS A 42 16.10 4.52 17.53
N GLN A 43 16.94 5.16 16.71
CA GLN A 43 18.23 4.64 16.23
C GLN A 43 18.13 3.29 15.48
N VAL A 44 16.98 3.02 14.85
CA VAL A 44 16.79 1.84 14.00
C VAL A 44 17.35 2.12 12.62
N GLU A 45 18.29 1.30 12.18
CA GLU A 45 18.81 1.37 10.82
C GLU A 45 17.74 0.92 9.81
N TYR A 46 17.37 1.81 8.89
CA TYR A 46 16.42 1.52 7.83
C TYR A 46 17.14 1.26 6.50
N VAL A 47 17.03 0.05 5.98
CA VAL A 47 17.56 -0.35 4.67
C VAL A 47 16.38 -0.53 3.70
N ASN A 48 16.25 0.39 2.75
CA ASN A 48 15.22 0.31 1.71
C ASN A 48 15.67 -0.60 0.55
N GLY A 49 15.55 -1.91 0.75
CA GLY A 49 15.92 -2.92 -0.24
C GLY A 49 15.16 -4.23 -0.04
N GLN A 50 15.21 -5.10 -1.05
CA GLN A 50 14.65 -6.45 -0.97
C GLN A 50 15.63 -7.38 -0.27
N GLY A 51 15.19 -8.04 0.80
CA GLY A 51 16.01 -8.96 1.59
C GLY A 51 15.91 -10.40 1.12
N TYR A 52 17.06 -11.07 1.00
CA TYR A 52 17.19 -12.49 0.65
C TYR A 52 18.09 -13.19 1.66
N PHE A 53 17.67 -14.33 2.20
CA PHE A 53 18.55 -15.15 3.02
C PHE A 53 19.67 -15.73 2.16
N VAL A 54 20.91 -15.51 2.60
CA VAL A 54 22.09 -16.21 2.06
C VAL A 54 22.35 -17.48 2.88
N ASP A 55 22.17 -17.37 4.19
CA ASP A 55 22.23 -18.45 5.17
C ASP A 55 21.39 -18.08 6.40
N SER A 56 21.46 -18.86 7.49
CA SER A 56 20.65 -18.67 8.70
C SER A 56 20.93 -17.37 9.48
N HIS A 57 22.07 -16.71 9.24
CA HIS A 57 22.48 -15.49 9.96
C HIS A 57 22.91 -14.35 9.03
N THR A 58 22.71 -14.51 7.72
CA THR A 58 23.14 -13.56 6.71
C THR A 58 22.00 -13.24 5.74
N VAL A 59 21.70 -11.95 5.59
CA VAL A 59 20.72 -11.42 4.64
C VAL A 59 21.41 -10.52 3.63
N LYS A 60 21.13 -10.73 2.35
CA LYS A 60 21.49 -9.83 1.27
C LYS A 60 20.34 -8.87 1.00
N ALA A 61 20.58 -7.58 1.12
CA ALA A 61 19.66 -6.53 0.70
C ALA A 61 20.03 -6.03 -0.70
N VAL A 62 19.08 -6.04 -1.63
CA VAL A 62 19.21 -5.45 -2.97
C VAL A 62 18.43 -4.15 -3.01
N MET A 63 19.14 -3.02 -3.03
CA MET A 63 18.56 -1.67 -3.09
C MET A 63 18.27 -1.26 -4.53
N LYS A 64 17.54 -0.13 -4.68
CA LYS A 64 17.28 0.47 -5.99
C LYS A 64 18.59 0.70 -6.76
N GLY A 65 18.58 0.36 -8.05
CA GLY A 65 19.77 0.44 -8.90
C GLY A 65 20.70 -0.78 -8.82
N GLY A 66 20.29 -1.84 -8.11
CA GLY A 66 21.03 -3.09 -8.02
C GLY A 66 22.20 -3.08 -7.02
N VAL A 67 22.31 -2.03 -6.21
CA VAL A 67 23.32 -1.94 -5.15
C VAL A 67 23.01 -2.99 -4.09
N GLU A 68 23.99 -3.85 -3.80
CA GLU A 68 23.83 -4.92 -2.82
C GLU A 68 24.52 -4.58 -1.49
N ARG A 69 23.93 -5.03 -0.39
CA ARG A 69 24.52 -4.95 0.95
C ARG A 69 24.29 -6.25 1.70
N THR A 70 25.36 -6.80 2.26
CA THR A 70 25.28 -7.98 3.13
C THR A 70 25.16 -7.56 4.58
N LEU A 71 24.17 -8.10 5.28
CA LEU A 71 23.89 -7.86 6.70
C LEU A 71 24.01 -9.18 7.45
N LYS A 72 24.68 -9.16 8.60
CA LYS A 72 24.77 -10.30 9.52
C LYS A 72 24.04 -9.98 10.81
N ALA A 73 23.27 -10.94 11.32
CA ALA A 73 22.54 -10.78 12.58
C ALA A 73 22.48 -12.11 13.34
N ALA A 74 22.52 -12.03 14.67
CA ALA A 74 22.36 -13.21 15.53
C ALA A 74 20.93 -13.76 15.48
N ASN A 75 19.94 -12.88 15.35
CA ASN A 75 18.53 -13.23 15.28
C ASN A 75 17.88 -12.49 14.10
N ILE A 76 16.98 -13.17 13.39
CA ILE A 76 16.27 -12.60 12.24
C ILE A 76 14.78 -12.85 12.42
N VAL A 77 13.98 -11.79 12.31
CA VAL A 77 12.51 -11.86 12.35
C VAL A 77 11.98 -11.66 10.94
N VAL A 78 11.17 -12.61 10.46
CA VAL A 78 10.52 -12.54 9.13
C VAL A 78 9.15 -11.88 9.27
N ALA A 79 9.01 -10.67 8.73
CA ALA A 79 7.78 -9.87 8.80
C ALA A 79 7.38 -9.31 7.42
N VAL A 80 7.40 -10.17 6.38
CA VAL A 80 7.23 -9.74 4.97
C VAL A 80 5.78 -9.53 4.52
N GLY A 81 4.79 -9.95 5.31
CA GLY A 81 3.38 -9.85 4.95
C GLY A 81 3.00 -10.66 3.71
N GLY A 82 1.97 -10.21 2.99
CA GLY A 82 1.49 -10.82 1.75
C GLY A 82 1.11 -9.77 0.69
N ARG A 83 0.71 -10.23 -0.49
CA ARG A 83 0.20 -9.39 -1.59
C ARG A 83 -1.09 -9.97 -2.15
N PRO A 84 -1.95 -9.16 -2.81
CA PRO A 84 -3.14 -9.65 -3.49
C PRO A 84 -2.81 -10.77 -4.48
N LYS A 85 -3.71 -11.74 -4.61
CA LYS A 85 -3.57 -12.85 -5.56
C LYS A 85 -4.46 -12.62 -6.76
N TYR A 86 -3.91 -12.83 -7.95
CA TYR A 86 -4.70 -12.91 -9.18
C TYR A 86 -5.21 -14.34 -9.40
N PRO A 87 -6.46 -14.51 -9.89
CA PRO A 87 -6.93 -15.80 -10.35
C PRO A 87 -6.19 -16.23 -11.63
N ASP A 88 -6.01 -17.53 -11.81
CA ASP A 88 -5.37 -18.11 -13.00
C ASP A 88 -6.37 -18.20 -14.17
N ILE A 89 -6.72 -17.05 -14.73
CA ILE A 89 -7.61 -16.92 -15.89
C ILE A 89 -7.07 -15.88 -16.88
N PRO A 90 -7.37 -16.01 -18.18
CA PRO A 90 -6.95 -15.04 -19.19
C PRO A 90 -7.40 -13.61 -18.84
N GLY A 91 -6.48 -12.65 -18.98
CA GLY A 91 -6.74 -11.23 -18.75
C GLY A 91 -6.77 -10.79 -17.28
N ALA A 92 -6.64 -11.70 -16.30
CA ALA A 92 -6.70 -11.35 -14.89
C ALA A 92 -5.65 -10.29 -14.50
N VAL A 93 -4.39 -10.50 -14.88
CA VAL A 93 -3.27 -9.60 -14.54
C VAL A 93 -3.25 -8.34 -15.43
N GLU A 94 -3.67 -8.46 -16.69
CA GLU A 94 -3.59 -7.36 -17.66
C GLU A 94 -4.71 -6.33 -17.48
N TYR A 95 -5.93 -6.79 -17.15
CA TYR A 95 -7.12 -5.94 -17.08
C TYR A 95 -7.69 -5.80 -15.66
N GLY A 96 -7.32 -6.71 -14.75
CA GLY A 96 -7.76 -6.67 -13.37
C GLY A 96 -6.91 -5.72 -12.52
N ILE A 97 -7.56 -5.11 -11.53
CA ILE A 97 -6.92 -4.34 -10.48
C ILE A 97 -7.12 -5.03 -9.12
N THR A 98 -6.30 -4.67 -8.15
CA THR A 98 -6.35 -5.19 -6.79
C THR A 98 -6.58 -4.06 -5.78
N SER A 99 -6.65 -4.41 -4.49
CA SER A 99 -6.66 -3.45 -3.40
C SER A 99 -5.41 -2.57 -3.35
N ASP A 100 -4.27 -3.03 -3.90
CA ASP A 100 -3.05 -2.24 -3.98
C ASP A 100 -3.23 -1.03 -4.94
N ASP A 101 -4.13 -1.15 -5.92
CA ASP A 101 -4.24 -0.22 -7.03
C ASP A 101 -5.38 0.80 -6.83
N ILE A 102 -6.51 0.37 -6.26
CA ILE A 102 -7.78 1.12 -6.26
C ILE A 102 -7.65 2.56 -5.74
N PHE A 103 -6.91 2.77 -4.65
CA PHE A 103 -6.73 4.11 -4.05
C PHE A 103 -5.69 4.98 -4.74
N SER A 104 -5.10 4.51 -5.83
CA SER A 104 -4.15 5.23 -6.67
C SER A 104 -4.66 5.48 -8.09
N LEU A 105 -5.82 4.90 -8.46
CA LEU A 105 -6.41 5.09 -9.79
C LEU A 105 -6.67 6.56 -10.08
N GLU A 106 -6.30 6.99 -11.29
CA GLU A 106 -6.45 8.39 -11.70
C GLU A 106 -7.90 8.83 -11.85
N LYS A 107 -8.76 7.91 -12.28
CA LYS A 107 -10.17 8.14 -12.55
C LYS A 107 -11.03 7.23 -11.67
N PRO A 108 -12.29 7.61 -11.37
CA PRO A 108 -13.19 6.73 -10.65
C PRO A 108 -13.36 5.42 -11.41
N PRO A 109 -13.47 4.28 -10.71
CA PRO A 109 -13.53 2.96 -11.34
C PRO A 109 -14.84 2.72 -12.12
N GLY A 110 -15.85 3.56 -11.91
CA GLY A 110 -17.14 3.47 -12.60
C GLY A 110 -17.88 2.17 -12.23
N LYS A 111 -18.54 1.56 -13.22
CA LYS A 111 -19.23 0.28 -13.01
C LYS A 111 -18.19 -0.81 -12.75
N THR A 112 -18.13 -1.26 -11.50
CA THR A 112 -17.06 -2.13 -10.99
C THR A 112 -17.60 -3.52 -10.62
N LEU A 113 -16.91 -4.58 -11.02
CA LEU A 113 -17.15 -5.95 -10.53
C LEU A 113 -16.12 -6.26 -9.43
N VAL A 114 -16.59 -6.67 -8.26
CA VAL A 114 -15.74 -7.13 -7.17
C VAL A 114 -15.81 -8.66 -7.11
N VAL A 115 -14.66 -9.31 -7.28
CA VAL A 115 -14.54 -10.77 -7.24
C VAL A 115 -13.88 -11.18 -5.92
N GLY A 116 -14.68 -11.74 -5.02
CA GLY A 116 -14.28 -12.11 -3.66
C GLY A 116 -15.25 -11.52 -2.64
N ALA A 117 -15.59 -12.30 -1.61
CA ALA A 117 -16.50 -11.91 -0.52
C ALA A 117 -15.77 -11.78 0.83
N GLY A 118 -14.46 -11.48 0.76
CA GLY A 118 -13.63 -11.20 1.94
C GLY A 118 -13.83 -9.78 2.46
N CYS A 119 -13.20 -9.48 3.60
CA CYS A 119 -13.30 -8.21 4.32
C CYS A 119 -12.08 -7.31 4.15
#